data_AF-A0A3C0SQL6-F1
#
_entry.id   AF-A0A3C0SQL6-F1
#
_cell.length_a   1.000
_cell.length_b   1.000
_cell.length_c   1.000
_cell.angle_alpha   90.00
_cell.angle_beta   90.00
_cell.angle_gamma   90.00
#
_symmetry.space_group_name_H-M   'P 1'
#
loop_
_entity.id
_entity.type
_entity.pdbx_description
1 polymer ?
#
loop_
_entity_poly.entity_id
_entity_poly.type
_entity_poly.pdbx_seq_one_letter_code
_entity_poly.pdbx_strand_id
1 'polypeptide(L)'
;IDKYAFKFFTFENKDLRNIIHTAKAWAYTAKEMSKEYQTVFVYDVDVNDKRFYSIINILKDNAKVIKYDDTLDFILSKQDKNIDFLCN
;
A
#
# COMPACT_ATOMS: atom_id res chain seq x y z
N ILE A 1 -1.32 -14.46 6.99
CA ILE A 1 -1.10 -13.13 6.34
C ILE A 1 -1.80 -12.02 7.16
N ASP A 2 -2.14 -12.33 8.41
CA ASP A 2 -3.37 -11.81 9.04
C ASP A 2 -3.17 -10.43 9.68
N LYS A 3 -1.92 -9.95 9.70
CA LYS A 3 -1.53 -8.62 10.16
C LYS A 3 -1.40 -7.62 9.01
N TYR A 4 -1.60 -8.02 7.75
CA TYR A 4 -1.51 -7.09 6.62
C TYR A 4 -2.89 -6.58 6.23
N ALA A 5 -3.02 -5.25 6.10
CA ALA A 5 -4.21 -4.61 5.57
C ALA A 5 -3.89 -4.02 4.19
N PHE A 6 -4.63 -4.43 3.17
CA PHE A 6 -4.42 -3.96 1.79
C PHE A 6 -5.46 -2.93 1.39
N LYS A 7 -5.02 -1.83 0.80
CA LYS A 7 -5.90 -0.83 0.21
C LYS A 7 -5.44 -0.46 -1.20
N PHE A 8 -6.32 -0.70 -2.16
CA PHE A 8 -6.06 -0.42 -3.57
C PHE A 8 -6.40 1.03 -3.92
N PHE A 9 -5.55 1.64 -4.75
CA PHE A 9 -5.69 2.94 -5.38
C PHE A 9 -5.61 2.78 -6.89
N THR A 10 -6.65 3.21 -7.59
CA THR A 10 -6.68 3.29 -9.05
C THR A 10 -6.34 4.72 -9.46
N PHE A 11 -5.29 4.90 -10.24
CA PHE A 11 -4.87 6.19 -10.81
C PHE A 11 -5.25 6.30 -12.28
N GLU A 12 -5.40 5.18 -12.98
CA GLU A 12 -5.76 5.16 -14.39
C GLU A 12 -7.09 5.92 -14.60
N ASN A 13 -7.07 6.92 -15.49
CA ASN A 13 -8.23 7.74 -15.85
C ASN A 13 -8.93 8.44 -14.65
N LYS A 14 -8.22 8.71 -13.55
CA LYS A 14 -8.76 9.43 -12.38
C LYS A 14 -8.23 10.86 -12.25
N ASP A 15 -9.04 11.73 -11.64
CA ASP A 15 -8.60 13.06 -11.22
C ASP A 15 -7.80 12.98 -9.92
N LEU A 16 -6.49 13.25 -10.02
CA LEU A 16 -5.54 13.21 -8.90
C LEU A 16 -5.91 14.20 -7.77
N ARG A 17 -6.67 15.27 -8.06
CA ARG A 17 -7.14 16.21 -7.02
C ARG A 17 -8.10 15.55 -6.04
N ASN A 18 -8.87 14.57 -6.49
CA ASN A 18 -9.77 13.83 -5.60
C ASN A 18 -8.99 12.78 -4.81
N ILE A 19 -8.02 12.13 -5.46
CA ILE A 19 -7.22 11.08 -4.83
C ILE A 19 -6.37 11.63 -3.68
N ILE A 20 -5.81 12.84 -3.80
CA ILE A 20 -4.95 13.39 -2.73
C ILE A 20 -5.67 13.55 -1.39
N HIS A 21 -6.96 13.91 -1.40
CA HIS A 21 -7.76 13.98 -0.17
C HIS A 21 -7.98 12.60 0.44
N THR A 22 -8.34 11.62 -0.40
CA THR A 22 -8.48 10.21 0.01
C THR A 22 -7.17 9.64 0.54
N ALA A 23 -6.05 9.93 -0.10
CA ALA A 23 -4.73 9.46 0.31
C ALA A 23 -4.33 9.98 1.70
N LYS A 24 -4.59 11.25 1.99
CA LYS A 24 -4.36 11.82 3.34
C LYS A 24 -5.17 11.10 4.42
N ALA A 25 -6.45 10.87 4.16
CA ALA A 25 -7.32 10.15 5.09
C ALA A 25 -6.83 8.73 5.35
N TRP A 26 -6.49 7.97 4.30
CA TRP A 26 -5.98 6.61 4.44
C TRP A 26 -4.59 6.54 5.07
N ALA A 27 -3.69 7.49 4.79
CA ALA A 27 -2.39 7.57 5.45
C ALA A 27 -2.54 7.80 6.95
N TYR A 28 -3.48 8.66 7.36
CA TYR A 28 -3.84 8.84 8.77
C TYR A 28 -4.40 7.55 9.39
N THR A 29 -5.35 6.89 8.71
CA THR A 29 -5.89 5.60 9.19
C THR A 29 -4.80 4.54 9.35
N ALA A 30 -3.88 4.42 8.40
CA ALA A 30 -2.76 3.50 8.48
C ALA A 30 -1.88 3.75 9.69
N LYS A 31 -1.64 5.02 10.03
CA LYS A 31 -0.90 5.43 11.23
C LYS A 31 -1.62 5.00 12.50
N GLU A 32 -2.91 5.29 12.64
CA GLU A 32 -3.69 4.95 13.84
C GLU A 32 -3.79 3.43 14.04
N MET A 33 -3.92 2.68 12.95
CA MET A 33 -4.05 1.22 12.99
C MET A 33 -2.69 0.49 13.00
N SER A 34 -1.56 1.20 13.02
CA SER A 34 -0.21 0.63 12.90
C SER A 34 0.16 -0.38 14.00
N LYS A 35 -0.52 -0.33 15.16
CA LYS A 35 -0.35 -1.30 16.25
C LYS A 35 -0.94 -2.67 15.94
N GLU A 36 -1.97 -2.71 15.10
CA GLU A 36 -2.74 -3.91 14.77
C GLU A 36 -2.39 -4.43 13.38
N TYR A 37 -2.18 -3.52 12.42
CA TYR A 37 -1.99 -3.88 11.01
C TYR A 37 -0.78 -3.18 10.39
N GLN A 38 -0.04 -3.94 9.59
CA GLN A 38 0.91 -3.45 8.61
C GLN A 38 0.16 -3.11 7.32
N THR A 39 -0.09 -1.83 7.10
CA THR A 39 -0.83 -1.38 5.91
C THR A 39 0.05 -1.43 4.66
N VAL A 40 -0.53 -1.92 3.56
CA VAL A 40 0.06 -1.95 2.22
C VAL A 40 -0.90 -1.28 1.25
N PHE A 41 -0.48 -0.16 0.69
CA PHE A 41 -1.17 0.50 -0.40
C PHE A 41 -0.70 -0.06 -1.74
N VAL A 42 -1.65 -0.47 -2.57
CA VAL A 42 -1.39 -1.04 -3.88
C VAL A 42 -1.93 -0.10 -4.94
N TYR A 43 -1.18 0.14 -6.01
CA TYR A 43 -1.63 0.99 -7.12
C TYR A 43 -1.41 0.38 -8.50
N ASP A 44 -2.26 0.77 -9.45
CA ASP A 44 -2.35 0.20 -10.80
C ASP A 44 -1.26 0.71 -11.77
N VAL A 45 -1.10 2.03 -11.89
CA VAL A 45 -0.22 2.64 -12.91
C VAL A 45 0.59 3.79 -12.35
N ASP A 46 1.80 3.99 -12.90
CA ASP A 46 2.51 5.24 -12.70
C ASP A 46 1.89 6.34 -13.54
N VAL A 47 1.76 7.52 -12.95
CA VAL A 47 1.33 8.73 -13.67
C VAL A 47 2.44 9.76 -13.59
N ASN A 48 2.89 10.27 -14.74
CA ASN A 48 3.90 11.32 -14.80
C ASN A 48 3.30 12.70 -14.44
N ASP A 49 2.92 12.87 -13.17
CA ASP A 49 2.31 14.08 -12.62
C ASP A 49 2.84 14.36 -11.22
N LYS A 50 3.13 15.62 -10.89
CA LYS A 50 3.62 16.05 -9.57
C LYS A 50 2.70 15.64 -8.42
N ARG A 51 1.39 15.61 -8.66
CA ARG A 51 0.37 15.21 -7.69
C ARG A 51 0.43 13.72 -7.42
N PHE A 52 0.69 12.89 -8.43
CA PHE A 52 0.89 11.45 -8.24
C PHE A 52 2.05 11.21 -7.28
N TYR A 53 3.23 11.80 -7.53
CA TYR A 53 4.37 11.67 -6.63
C TYR A 53 4.07 12.16 -5.21
N SER A 54 3.30 13.25 -5.09
CA SER A 54 2.86 13.78 -3.80
C SER A 54 1.94 12.79 -3.07
N ILE A 55 1.00 12.15 -3.78
CA ILE A 55 0.11 11.12 -3.24
C ILE A 55 0.91 9.91 -2.77
N ILE A 56 1.83 9.40 -3.60
CA ILE A 56 2.69 8.27 -3.24
C ILE A 56 3.53 8.60 -1.99
N ASN A 57 4.07 9.80 -1.88
CA ASN A 57 4.82 10.23 -0.69
C ASN A 57 3.95 10.29 0.57
N ILE A 58 2.72 10.81 0.47
CA ILE A 58 1.75 10.81 1.59
C ILE A 58 1.48 9.39 2.08
N LEU A 59 1.23 8.46 1.15
CA LEU A 59 0.92 7.07 1.47
C LEU A 59 2.12 6.31 2.08
N LYS A 60 3.35 6.65 1.69
CA LYS A 60 4.58 6.02 2.18
C LYS A 60 4.95 6.37 3.63
N ASP A 61 4.35 7.40 4.21
CA ASP A 61 4.75 7.92 5.53
C ASP A 61 4.60 6.88 6.65
N ASN A 62 3.52 6.07 6.62
CA ASN A 62 3.23 5.07 7.65
C ASN A 62 2.83 3.69 7.07
N ALA A 63 3.07 3.46 5.79
CA ALA A 63 2.68 2.24 5.10
C ALA A 63 3.63 1.90 3.96
N LYS A 64 3.64 0.63 3.55
CA LYS A 64 4.32 0.22 2.31
C LYS A 64 3.44 0.60 1.13
N VAL A 65 4.04 1.11 0.05
CA VAL A 65 3.34 1.37 -1.21
C VAL A 65 4.01 0.56 -2.32
N ILE A 66 3.23 -0.23 -3.07
CA ILE A 66 3.70 -1.12 -4.13
C ILE A 66 2.81 -1.05 -5.36
N LYS A 67 3.35 -1.39 -6.53
CA LYS A 67 2.52 -1.57 -7.72
C LYS A 67 1.72 -2.86 -7.63
N TYR A 68 0.62 -2.89 -8.38
CA TYR A 68 -0.21 -4.07 -8.55
C TYR A 68 0.60 -5.25 -9.05
N ASP A 69 1.45 -5.04 -10.06
CA ASP A 69 2.30 -6.09 -10.65
C ASP A 69 3.25 -6.71 -9.61
N ASP A 70 3.72 -5.95 -8.63
CA ASP A 70 4.64 -6.40 -7.58
C ASP A 70 3.90 -7.05 -6.38
N THR A 71 2.56 -7.08 -6.40
CA THR A 71 1.77 -7.46 -5.22
C THR A 71 1.84 -8.96 -4.94
N LEU A 72 1.84 -9.79 -5.98
CA LEU A 72 1.96 -11.25 -5.81
C LEU A 72 3.32 -11.62 -5.23
N ASP A 73 4.40 -11.09 -5.78
CA ASP A 73 5.75 -11.31 -5.27
C ASP A 73 5.88 -10.86 -3.81
N PHE A 74 5.28 -9.71 -3.47
CA PHE A 74 5.21 -9.27 -2.09
C PHE A 74 4.51 -10.29 -1.19
N ILE A 75 3.31 -10.76 -1.58
CA ILE A 75 2.54 -11.73 -0.80
C ILE A 75 3.32 -13.04 -0.61
N LEU A 76 3.90 -13.59 -1.68
CA LEU A 76 4.67 -14.83 -1.65
C LEU A 76 5.88 -14.69 -0.72
N SER A 77 6.61 -13.57 -0.79
CA SER A 77 7.77 -13.30 0.08
C SER A 77 7.44 -13.26 1.58
N LYS A 78 6.15 -13.09 1.94
CA LYS A 78 5.67 -13.11 3.34
C LYS A 78 5.11 -14.46 3.76
N GLN A 79 4.75 -15.32 2.81
CA GLN A 79 4.28 -16.68 3.10
C GLN A 79 5.47 -17.62 3.35
N ASP A 80 6.54 -17.54 2.56
CA ASP A 80 7.70 -18.43 2.69
C ASP A 80 8.37 -18.32 4.08
N LYS A 81 8.40 -17.12 4.66
CA LYS A 81 8.93 -16.89 6.02
C LYS A 81 8.14 -17.57 7.15
N ASN A 82 6.93 -18.08 6.87
CA ASN A 82 6.12 -18.81 7.84
C ASN A 82 6.30 -20.33 7.74
N ILE A 83 6.85 -20.86 6.64
CA ILE A 83 7.01 -22.31 6.44
C ILE A 83 8.26 -22.83 7.18
N ASP A 84 9.33 -22.03 7.28
CA ASP A 84 10.56 -22.40 8.00
C ASP A 84 10.37 -22.62 9.52
N PHE A 85 9.24 -22.18 10.09
CA PHE A 85 8.93 -22.34 11.52
C PHE A 85 8.12 -23.60 11.84
N LEU A 86 7.62 -24.32 10.83
CA LEU A 86 6.82 -25.55 11.00
C LEU A 86 7.62 -26.84 10.81
N CYS A 87 8.93 -26.73 10.54
CA CYS A 87 9.84 -27.86 10.36
C CYS A 87 10.90 -28.01 11.47
N ASN A 88 10.73 -27.35 12.63
CA ASN A 88 11.55 -27.56 13.83
C ASN A 88 10.73 -28.08 15.01
#